data_AF-A0A8S9C491-F1
#
_entry.id   AF-A0A8S9C491-F1
#
_cell.length_a   1.000
_cell.length_b   1.000
_cell.length_c   1.000
_cell.angle_alpha   90.00
_cell.angle_beta   90.00
_cell.angle_gamma   90.00
#
_symmetry.space_group_name_H-M   'P 1'
#
loop_
_entity.id
_entity.type
_entity.pdbx_description
1 polymer ?
#
loop_
_entity_poly.entity_id
_entity_poly.type
_entity_poly.pdbx_seq_one_letter_code
_entity_poly.pdbx_strand_id
1 'polypeptide(L)'
;MDAHGTFELFTQLPVELRIKVWKHTFPEPRVLSVRFNRVTSQYTSTLAPPALVHVCSESRSLFLETYTKLILSPKYDSAVFIDFARDTLFFDTLDCSPDGDLSLDLASSPHRDRILYCAIDSQLWEVLRVFRYDSLSEVRLMPNLKTVALVMSKDYDRGLHQRRVDVDGNQSIFVDADMNTVGGEIRHVHWYVESLRWELKQGLEHWTVNPPHVQMWLW
;
A
#
# COMPACT_ATOMS: atom_id res chain seq x y z
N MET A 1 14.62 -39.71 20.49
CA MET A 1 14.58 -38.23 20.46
C MET A 1 15.15 -37.88 19.11
N ASP A 2 14.25 -37.74 18.16
CA ASP A 2 14.57 -38.05 16.77
C ASP A 2 15.02 -36.78 16.06
N ALA A 3 16.24 -36.82 15.52
CA ALA A 3 16.93 -35.73 14.85
C ALA A 3 16.42 -35.53 13.41
N HIS A 4 15.11 -35.32 13.23
CA HIS A 4 14.48 -35.18 11.92
C HIS A 4 13.99 -33.75 11.61
N GLY A 5 14.54 -32.74 12.28
CA GLY A 5 14.16 -31.33 12.10
C GLY A 5 15.18 -30.43 11.39
N THR A 6 16.41 -30.92 11.14
CA THR A 6 17.52 -30.07 10.69
C THR A 6 17.94 -30.42 9.26
N PHE A 7 17.73 -29.50 8.31
CA PHE A 7 18.18 -29.65 6.93
C PHE A 7 19.65 -29.24 6.79
N GLU A 8 20.55 -30.08 7.29
CA GLU A 8 22.00 -29.79 7.35
C GLU A 8 22.69 -29.79 5.97
N LEU A 9 22.07 -30.35 4.94
CA LEU A 9 22.64 -30.37 3.59
C LEU A 9 22.73 -28.97 2.97
N PHE A 10 21.87 -28.03 3.38
CA PHE A 10 21.90 -26.67 2.85
C PHE A 10 23.24 -25.98 3.14
N THR A 11 23.77 -26.13 4.35
CA THR A 11 25.02 -25.46 4.77
C THR A 11 26.26 -26.05 4.08
N GLN A 12 26.15 -27.26 3.53
CA GLN A 12 27.22 -27.91 2.75
C GLN A 12 27.29 -27.37 1.30
N LEU A 13 26.29 -26.64 0.84
CA LEU A 13 26.33 -26.00 -0.47
C LEU A 13 27.36 -24.86 -0.49
N PRO A 14 28.11 -24.70 -1.60
CA PRO A 14 28.89 -23.50 -1.85
C PRO A 14 28.08 -22.22 -1.64
N VAL A 15 28.73 -21.18 -1.13
CA VAL A 15 28.07 -19.94 -0.73
C VAL A 15 27.29 -19.29 -1.88
N GLU A 16 27.79 -19.40 -3.11
CA GLU A 16 27.14 -18.87 -4.31
C GLU A 16 25.80 -19.56 -4.58
N LEU A 17 25.70 -20.86 -4.33
CA LEU A 17 24.45 -21.61 -4.47
C LEU A 17 23.47 -21.26 -3.34
N ARG A 18 23.97 -21.12 -2.10
CA ARG A 18 23.12 -20.68 -0.97
C ARG A 18 22.54 -19.28 -1.22
N ILE A 19 23.36 -18.34 -1.66
CA ILE A 19 22.91 -16.98 -2.04
C ILE A 19 21.88 -17.07 -3.18
N LYS A 20 22.09 -17.89 -4.21
CA LYS A 20 21.10 -18.08 -5.28
C LYS A 20 19.78 -18.62 -4.76
N VAL A 21 19.80 -19.62 -3.89
CA VAL A 21 18.58 -20.14 -3.25
C VAL A 21 17.89 -19.05 -2.46
N TRP A 22 18.62 -18.33 -1.60
CA TRP A 22 18.03 -17.23 -0.84
C TRP A 22 17.43 -16.14 -1.74
N LYS A 23 18.11 -15.75 -2.82
CA LYS A 23 17.57 -14.80 -3.81
C LYS A 23 16.26 -15.26 -4.43
N HIS A 24 16.06 -16.56 -4.65
CA HIS A 24 14.79 -17.10 -5.15
C HIS A 24 13.68 -17.16 -4.08
N THR A 25 14.02 -16.98 -2.80
CA THR A 25 13.01 -16.90 -1.72
C THR A 25 12.50 -15.49 -1.49
N PHE A 26 13.10 -14.47 -2.13
CA PHE A 26 12.64 -13.09 -2.01
C PHE A 26 11.18 -12.98 -2.43
N PRO A 27 10.38 -12.18 -1.72
CA PRO A 27 9.00 -11.99 -2.13
C PRO A 27 8.96 -11.29 -3.49
N GLU A 28 7.93 -11.64 -4.26
CA GLU A 28 7.51 -10.90 -5.44
C GLU A 28 7.14 -9.45 -5.06
N PRO A 29 7.12 -8.52 -6.03
CA PRO A 29 6.66 -7.15 -5.80
C PRO A 29 5.32 -7.15 -5.06
N ARG A 30 5.31 -6.50 -3.90
CA ARG A 30 4.18 -6.54 -2.96
C ARG A 30 3.65 -5.15 -2.69
N VAL A 31 2.40 -5.11 -2.24
CA VAL A 31 1.76 -3.86 -1.86
C VAL A 31 1.64 -3.79 -0.34
N LEU A 32 2.41 -2.88 0.25
CA LEU A 32 2.59 -2.74 1.68
C LEU A 32 1.58 -1.74 2.21
N SER A 33 0.49 -2.22 2.83
CA SER A 33 -0.36 -1.31 3.60
C SER A 33 0.42 -0.80 4.80
N VAL A 34 0.48 0.53 4.98
CA VAL A 34 1.21 1.16 6.07
C VAL A 34 0.23 1.84 7.01
N ARG A 35 0.21 1.37 8.26
CA ARG A 35 -0.66 1.88 9.32
C ARG A 35 0.12 2.13 10.59
N PHE A 36 -0.19 3.21 11.26
CA PHE A 36 0.36 3.59 12.54
C PHE A 36 -0.38 2.88 13.67
N ASN A 37 0.33 2.06 14.43
CA ASN A 37 -0.21 1.45 15.62
C ASN A 37 0.03 2.38 16.82
N ARG A 38 -1.05 3.00 17.31
CA ARG A 38 -1.01 3.94 18.45
C ARG A 38 -0.57 3.30 19.76
N VAL A 39 -0.82 2.01 19.97
CA VAL A 39 -0.43 1.29 21.19
C VAL A 39 1.08 1.11 21.24
N THR A 40 1.68 0.70 20.13
CA THR A 40 3.13 0.47 20.04
C THR A 40 3.91 1.70 19.56
N SER A 41 3.22 2.80 19.21
CA SER A 41 3.79 4.04 18.67
C SER A 41 4.73 3.84 17.48
N GLN A 42 4.37 2.94 16.56
CA GLN A 42 5.19 2.62 15.38
C GLN A 42 4.33 2.33 14.15
N TYR A 43 4.92 2.55 12.98
CA TYR A 43 4.35 2.10 11.70
C TYR A 43 4.46 0.58 11.56
N THR A 44 3.38 -0.03 11.10
CA THR A 44 3.23 -1.48 10.90
C THR A 44 2.59 -1.75 9.55
N SER A 45 2.73 -2.98 9.06
CA SER A 45 2.04 -3.45 7.87
C SER A 45 1.15 -4.64 8.21
N THR A 46 0.06 -4.80 7.44
CA THR A 46 -0.81 -5.98 7.56
C THR A 46 -0.18 -7.23 6.92
N LEU A 47 0.83 -7.06 6.07
CA LEU A 47 1.54 -8.17 5.47
C LEU A 47 2.44 -8.88 6.49
N ALA A 48 2.44 -10.20 6.42
CA ALA A 48 3.36 -11.01 7.22
C ALA A 48 4.82 -10.65 6.86
N PRO A 49 5.72 -10.58 7.87
CA PRO A 49 7.14 -10.40 7.62
C PRO A 49 7.67 -11.49 6.66
N PRO A 50 8.51 -11.15 5.66
CA PRO A 50 9.08 -12.14 4.76
C PRO A 50 9.84 -13.21 5.52
N ALA A 51 9.70 -14.47 5.09
CA ALA A 51 10.32 -15.62 5.75
C ALA A 51 11.83 -15.43 5.96
N LEU A 52 12.53 -14.78 5.01
CA LEU A 52 13.98 -14.52 5.08
C LEU A 52 14.43 -13.82 6.36
N VAL A 53 13.58 -12.99 6.97
CA VAL A 53 13.91 -12.27 8.20
C VAL A 53 14.04 -13.23 9.39
N HIS A 54 13.41 -14.40 9.32
CA HIS A 54 13.26 -15.33 10.44
C HIS A 54 13.98 -16.67 10.25
N VAL A 55 14.39 -17.05 9.03
CA VAL A 55 15.02 -18.38 8.80
C VAL A 55 16.39 -18.49 9.49
N CYS A 56 17.37 -17.67 9.12
CA CYS A 56 18.70 -17.69 9.71
C CYS A 56 19.41 -16.33 9.60
N SER A 57 20.63 -16.22 10.14
CA SER A 57 21.43 -15.00 10.03
C SER A 57 21.82 -14.67 8.59
N GLU A 58 22.17 -15.66 7.78
CA GLU A 58 22.55 -15.48 6.37
C GLU A 58 21.39 -14.91 5.54
N SER A 59 20.19 -15.50 5.66
CA SER A 59 19.00 -15.03 4.94
C SER A 59 18.63 -13.60 5.37
N ARG A 60 18.78 -13.29 6.67
CA ARG A 60 18.50 -11.96 7.20
C ARG A 60 19.49 -10.92 6.70
N SER A 61 20.78 -11.24 6.62
CA SER A 61 21.78 -10.32 6.06
C SER A 61 21.47 -9.98 4.60
N LEU A 62 21.18 -10.98 3.77
CA LEU A 62 20.79 -10.76 2.37
C LEU A 62 19.50 -9.94 2.25
N PHE A 63 18.53 -10.17 3.12
CA PHE A 63 17.31 -9.39 3.16
C PHE A 63 17.59 -7.90 3.46
N LEU A 64 18.41 -7.60 4.48
CA LEU A 64 18.72 -6.23 4.90
C LEU A 64 19.62 -5.48 3.91
N GLU A 65 20.35 -6.17 3.03
CA GLU A 65 21.06 -5.55 1.90
C GLU A 65 20.10 -5.00 0.84
N THR A 66 18.91 -5.61 0.70
CA THR A 66 17.94 -5.24 -0.35
C THR A 66 16.80 -4.39 0.20
N TYR A 67 16.27 -4.73 1.37
CA TYR A 67 15.13 -4.06 1.99
C TYR A 67 15.59 -3.05 3.03
N THR A 68 15.05 -1.84 2.92
CA THR A 68 15.29 -0.77 3.90
C THR A 68 14.11 -0.67 4.85
N LYS A 69 14.36 -0.41 6.14
CA LYS A 69 13.31 -0.07 7.11
C LYS A 69 12.70 1.29 6.73
N LEU A 70 11.39 1.33 6.46
CA LEU A 70 10.67 2.51 6.02
C LEU A 70 10.54 3.51 7.17
N ILE A 71 11.02 4.73 6.98
CA ILE A 71 10.78 5.86 7.90
C ILE A 71 9.84 6.83 7.20
N LEU A 72 8.54 6.79 7.52
CA LEU A 72 7.60 7.80 7.03
C LEU A 72 7.75 9.11 7.79
N SER A 73 7.89 9.07 9.11
CA SER A 73 8.06 10.26 9.92
C SER A 73 9.19 10.03 10.91
N PRO A 74 10.20 10.92 11.00
CA PRO A 74 11.33 10.76 11.94
C PRO A 74 10.90 10.72 13.41
N LYS A 75 9.68 11.16 13.72
CA LYS A 75 9.11 11.15 15.08
C LYS A 75 8.80 9.74 15.59
N TYR A 76 8.55 8.80 14.69
CA TYR A 76 7.99 7.49 15.02
C TYR A 76 8.83 6.37 14.44
N ASP A 77 8.90 5.25 15.16
CA ASP A 77 9.58 4.08 14.65
C ASP A 77 8.71 3.30 13.64
N SER A 78 9.32 2.33 12.96
CA SER A 78 8.66 1.51 11.96
C SER A 78 9.11 0.05 12.02
N ALA A 79 8.17 -0.87 11.94
CA ALA A 79 8.43 -2.29 11.73
C ALA A 79 8.35 -2.69 10.24
N VAL A 80 8.10 -1.73 9.34
CA VAL A 80 7.90 -1.98 7.92
C VAL A 80 9.23 -1.95 7.18
N PHE A 81 9.55 -3.03 6.48
CA PHE A 81 10.65 -3.08 5.53
C PHE A 81 10.11 -2.96 4.12
N ILE A 82 10.80 -2.22 3.25
CA ILE A 82 10.41 -1.93 1.88
C ILE A 82 11.58 -2.05 0.91
N ASP A 83 11.32 -2.62 -0.26
CA ASP A 83 12.18 -2.48 -1.43
C ASP A 83 11.60 -1.39 -2.34
N PHE A 84 12.16 -0.19 -2.25
CA PHE A 84 11.71 0.99 -3.01
C PHE A 84 11.71 0.81 -4.53
N ALA A 85 12.47 -0.15 -5.07
CA ALA A 85 12.53 -0.39 -6.50
C ALA A 85 11.33 -1.19 -7.03
N ARG A 86 10.62 -1.93 -6.16
CA ARG A 86 9.60 -2.92 -6.55
C ARG A 86 8.30 -2.83 -5.75
N ASP A 87 8.39 -2.54 -4.46
CA ASP A 87 7.23 -2.51 -3.57
C ASP A 87 6.41 -1.23 -3.78
N THR A 88 5.10 -1.36 -3.60
CA THR A 88 4.16 -0.24 -3.59
C THR A 88 3.74 0.09 -2.16
N LEU A 89 3.87 1.34 -1.75
CA LEU A 89 3.27 1.80 -0.49
C LEU A 89 1.78 1.96 -0.66
N PHE A 90 0.99 1.44 0.26
CA PHE A 90 -0.45 1.56 0.23
C PHE A 90 -0.99 2.21 1.51
N PHE A 91 -1.78 3.26 1.33
CA PHE A 91 -2.46 3.95 2.41
C PHE A 91 -3.95 3.65 2.27
N ASP A 92 -4.47 2.85 3.20
CA ASP A 92 -5.80 2.26 3.09
C ASP A 92 -6.77 2.74 4.16
N THR A 93 -6.25 3.31 5.24
CA THR A 93 -7.07 3.87 6.33
C THR A 93 -6.45 5.14 6.88
N LEU A 94 -7.23 5.89 7.66
CA LEU A 94 -6.77 7.08 8.40
C LEU A 94 -5.65 6.80 9.41
N ASP A 95 -5.42 5.53 9.75
CA ASP A 95 -4.29 5.17 10.60
C ASP A 95 -2.95 5.30 9.86
N CYS A 96 -2.91 5.64 8.56
CA CYS A 96 -1.66 5.89 7.85
C CYS A 96 -0.85 7.08 8.41
N SER A 97 -1.49 8.00 9.15
CA SER A 97 -0.84 9.15 9.76
C SER A 97 -1.30 9.30 11.23
N PRO A 98 -0.38 9.33 12.20
CA PRO A 98 -0.71 9.51 13.61
C PRO A 98 -1.37 10.86 13.90
N ASP A 99 -0.85 11.93 13.28
CA ASP A 99 -1.29 13.31 13.46
C ASP A 99 -2.41 13.70 12.46
N GLY A 100 -2.78 12.81 11.55
CA GLY A 100 -3.82 13.03 10.54
C GLY A 100 -3.37 13.87 9.34
N ASP A 101 -2.09 14.20 9.24
CA ASP A 101 -1.51 14.93 8.12
C ASP A 101 -0.46 14.07 7.41
N LEU A 102 -0.95 13.18 6.53
CA LEU A 102 -0.10 12.29 5.74
C LEU A 102 0.89 13.08 4.87
N SER A 103 0.49 14.26 4.39
CA SER A 103 1.38 15.13 3.62
C SER A 103 2.56 15.60 4.47
N LEU A 104 2.33 16.00 5.72
CA LEU A 104 3.42 16.39 6.62
C LEU A 104 4.36 15.21 6.93
N ASP A 105 3.82 14.02 7.12
CA ASP A 105 4.62 12.81 7.34
C ASP A 105 5.50 12.53 6.11
N LEU A 106 4.92 12.45 4.90
CA LEU A 106 5.67 12.24 3.66
C LEU A 106 6.72 13.33 3.41
N ALA A 107 6.42 14.59 3.71
CA ALA A 107 7.35 15.69 3.56
C ALA A 107 8.58 15.54 4.47
N SER A 108 8.36 15.02 5.68
CA SER A 108 9.37 14.79 6.71
C SER A 108 10.15 13.49 6.51
N SER A 109 9.65 12.57 5.68
CA SER A 109 10.30 11.30 5.41
C SER A 109 11.68 11.49 4.77
N PRO A 110 12.74 10.88 5.31
CA PRO A 110 14.06 10.84 4.68
C PRO A 110 14.09 9.92 3.43
N HIS A 111 12.98 9.29 3.08
CA HIS A 111 12.89 8.35 1.96
C HIS A 111 11.92 8.81 0.87
N ARG A 112 11.37 10.02 0.97
CA ARG A 112 10.36 10.54 0.04
C ARG A 112 10.81 10.49 -1.43
N ASP A 113 12.09 10.70 -1.69
CA ASP A 113 12.73 10.65 -3.01
C ASP A 113 12.97 9.22 -3.51
N ARG A 114 12.93 8.23 -2.62
CA ARG A 114 13.08 6.81 -2.98
C ARG A 114 11.74 6.16 -3.27
N ILE A 115 10.61 6.75 -2.87
CA ILE A 115 9.29 6.20 -3.12
C ILE A 115 8.94 6.32 -4.60
N LEU A 116 8.83 5.18 -5.29
CA LEU A 116 8.51 5.11 -6.72
C LEU A 116 7.06 4.72 -7.01
N TYR A 117 6.43 3.95 -6.13
CA TYR A 117 5.07 3.43 -6.32
C TYR A 117 4.25 3.68 -5.06
N CYS A 118 3.12 4.34 -5.23
CA CYS A 118 2.19 4.64 -4.16
C CYS A 118 0.76 4.30 -4.59
N ALA A 119 -0.01 3.78 -3.66
CA ALA A 119 -1.43 3.49 -3.80
C ALA A 119 -2.16 4.13 -2.63
N ILE A 120 -3.34 4.70 -2.88
CA ILE A 120 -4.18 5.32 -1.86
C ILE A 120 -5.60 4.81 -2.08
N ASP A 121 -6.26 4.35 -1.02
CA ASP A 121 -7.67 3.98 -1.07
C ASP A 121 -8.52 5.20 -1.45
N SER A 122 -9.52 5.01 -2.31
CA SER A 122 -10.32 6.10 -2.83
C SER A 122 -11.11 6.84 -1.74
N GLN A 123 -11.61 6.13 -0.72
CA GLN A 123 -12.32 6.77 0.38
C GLN A 123 -11.35 7.56 1.26
N LEU A 124 -10.16 7.02 1.52
CA LEU A 124 -9.12 7.76 2.22
C LEU A 124 -8.73 9.02 1.45
N TRP A 125 -8.57 8.91 0.12
CA TRP A 125 -8.26 10.05 -0.75
C TRP A 125 -9.30 11.17 -0.63
N GLU A 126 -10.59 10.83 -0.64
CA GLU A 126 -11.68 11.79 -0.41
C GLU A 126 -11.54 12.49 0.95
N VAL A 127 -11.32 11.73 2.02
CA VAL A 127 -11.21 12.27 3.38
C VAL A 127 -10.01 13.21 3.52
N LEU A 128 -8.86 12.87 2.93
CA LEU A 128 -7.67 13.74 2.94
C LEU A 128 -7.94 15.10 2.28
N ARG A 129 -8.86 15.15 1.30
CA ARG A 129 -9.25 16.37 0.58
C ARG A 129 -10.28 17.23 1.30
N VAL A 130 -10.96 16.70 2.31
CA VAL A 130 -11.87 17.52 3.14
C VAL A 130 -11.12 18.67 3.81
N PHE A 131 -9.88 18.42 4.24
CA PHE A 131 -9.05 19.39 4.96
C PHE A 131 -7.97 20.06 4.09
N ARG A 132 -7.74 19.55 2.87
CA ARG A 132 -6.75 20.08 1.93
C ARG A 132 -7.36 20.22 0.54
N TYR A 133 -7.42 21.44 0.02
CA TYR A 133 -7.90 21.70 -1.34
C TYR A 133 -6.89 21.32 -2.43
N ASP A 134 -5.60 21.17 -2.11
CA ASP A 134 -4.58 20.81 -3.10
C ASP A 134 -4.64 19.32 -3.42
N SER A 135 -5.04 19.00 -4.65
CA SER A 135 -5.16 17.63 -5.13
C SER A 135 -3.86 16.89 -5.39
N LEU A 136 -2.73 17.52 -5.08
CA LEU A 136 -1.40 16.96 -5.24
C LEU A 136 -0.58 16.94 -3.95
N SER A 137 -1.15 17.27 -2.78
CA SER A 137 -0.40 17.47 -1.53
C SER A 137 0.51 16.28 -1.16
N GLU A 138 0.01 15.05 -1.25
CA GLU A 138 0.80 13.85 -0.93
C GLU A 138 1.73 13.47 -2.09
N VAL A 139 1.22 13.57 -3.32
CA VAL A 139 1.91 13.10 -4.54
C VAL A 139 3.15 13.95 -4.83
N ARG A 140 3.05 15.28 -4.70
CA ARG A 140 4.17 16.23 -4.92
C ARG A 140 5.34 16.04 -3.97
N LEU A 141 5.10 15.45 -2.80
CA LEU A 141 6.15 15.24 -1.80
C LEU A 141 7.06 14.06 -2.13
N MET A 142 6.67 13.23 -3.10
CA MET A 142 7.45 12.10 -3.62
C MET A 142 7.97 12.44 -5.02
N PRO A 143 9.09 13.18 -5.15
CA PRO A 143 9.51 13.79 -6.42
C PRO A 143 9.88 12.80 -7.53
N ASN A 144 10.22 11.56 -7.16
CA ASN A 144 10.61 10.51 -8.12
C ASN A 144 9.50 9.46 -8.31
N LEU A 145 8.27 9.78 -7.91
CA LEU A 145 7.14 8.87 -8.04
C LEU A 145 6.93 8.52 -9.53
N LYS A 146 6.88 7.23 -9.82
CA LYS A 146 6.62 6.69 -11.16
C LYS A 146 5.15 6.35 -11.34
N THR A 147 4.50 5.86 -10.29
CA THR A 147 3.09 5.47 -10.37
C THR A 147 2.36 5.82 -9.09
N VAL A 148 1.17 6.39 -9.26
CA VAL A 148 0.17 6.56 -8.21
C VAL A 148 -1.09 5.81 -8.60
N ALA A 149 -1.64 5.00 -7.71
CA ALA A 149 -2.89 4.28 -7.92
C ALA A 149 -3.96 4.73 -6.92
N LEU A 150 -5.17 5.01 -7.41
CA LEU A 150 -6.35 5.11 -6.56
C LEU A 150 -7.02 3.74 -6.52
N VAL A 151 -7.18 3.19 -5.31
CA VAL A 151 -7.65 1.82 -5.08
C VAL A 151 -9.10 1.83 -4.62
N MET A 152 -9.92 1.00 -5.24
CA MET A 152 -11.30 0.76 -4.86
C MET A 152 -11.41 -0.60 -4.16
N SER A 153 -11.75 -0.61 -2.87
CA SER A 153 -11.90 -1.82 -2.04
C SER A 153 -13.19 -2.61 -2.32
N LYS A 154 -13.13 -3.96 -2.41
CA LYS A 154 -14.25 -4.92 -2.64
C LYS A 154 -15.55 -4.73 -1.87
N ASP A 155 -15.63 -3.91 -0.82
CA ASP A 155 -16.90 -3.69 -0.11
C ASP A 155 -18.02 -3.09 -1.01
N TYR A 156 -17.72 -2.75 -2.28
CA TYR A 156 -18.70 -2.64 -3.39
C TYR A 156 -19.66 -3.84 -3.48
N ASP A 157 -19.23 -5.07 -3.15
CA ASP A 157 -20.08 -6.27 -3.19
C ASP A 157 -21.08 -6.33 -2.02
N ARG A 158 -20.86 -5.63 -0.90
CA ARG A 158 -21.83 -5.64 0.22
C ARG A 158 -23.13 -4.90 -0.12
N GLY A 159 -23.09 -3.97 -1.07
CA GLY A 159 -24.30 -3.34 -1.63
C GLY A 159 -25.21 -4.33 -2.39
N LEU A 160 -24.66 -5.47 -2.85
CA LEU A 160 -25.39 -6.53 -3.56
C LEU A 160 -25.89 -7.64 -2.62
N HIS A 161 -25.51 -7.64 -1.34
CA HIS A 161 -25.87 -8.69 -0.39
C HIS A 161 -26.68 -8.15 0.80
N GLN A 162 -28.00 -8.20 0.59
CA GLN A 162 -28.96 -8.79 1.52
C GLN A 162 -29.64 -7.84 2.54
N ARG A 163 -30.78 -7.25 2.13
CA ARG A 163 -31.91 -7.05 3.04
C ARG A 163 -33.01 -8.06 2.69
N ARG A 164 -32.85 -9.31 3.16
CA ARG A 164 -33.97 -10.25 3.23
C ARG A 164 -34.76 -9.90 4.49
N VAL A 165 -35.94 -9.30 4.32
CA VAL A 165 -36.90 -9.13 5.41
C VAL A 165 -37.96 -10.20 5.21
N ASP A 166 -38.01 -11.18 6.11
CA ASP A 166 -39.13 -12.11 6.18
C ASP A 166 -40.32 -11.38 6.80
N VAL A 167 -41.34 -11.09 5.99
CA VAL A 167 -42.69 -10.76 6.47
C VAL A 167 -43.63 -11.75 5.81
N ASP A 168 -44.21 -12.64 6.62
CA ASP A 168 -45.30 -13.55 6.27
C ASP A 168 -45.08 -14.49 5.07
N GLY A 169 -43.96 -15.22 5.07
CA GLY A 169 -43.80 -16.45 4.27
C GLY A 169 -43.79 -16.25 2.75
N ASN A 170 -43.79 -15.01 2.27
CA ASN A 170 -43.69 -14.68 0.86
C ASN A 170 -42.35 -13.99 0.62
N GLN A 171 -41.38 -14.74 0.08
CA GLN A 171 -40.08 -14.21 -0.34
C GLN A 171 -40.29 -13.19 -1.46
N SER A 172 -40.41 -11.92 -1.11
CA SER A 172 -40.42 -10.81 -2.06
C SER A 172 -39.07 -10.13 -1.98
N ILE A 173 -38.29 -10.26 -3.06
CA ILE A 173 -37.07 -9.48 -3.25
C ILE A 173 -37.53 -8.08 -3.65
N PHE A 174 -37.49 -7.15 -2.71
CA PHE A 174 -37.61 -5.73 -3.04
C PHE A 174 -36.27 -5.27 -3.61
N VAL A 175 -36.18 -5.22 -4.94
CA VAL A 175 -35.15 -4.47 -5.65
C VAL A 175 -35.69 -3.05 -5.79
N ASP A 176 -35.36 -2.18 -4.83
CA ASP A 176 -35.61 -0.77 -5.03
C ASP A 176 -34.69 -0.29 -6.16
N ALA A 177 -35.30 0.24 -7.20
CA ALA A 177 -34.63 0.62 -8.43
C ALA A 177 -34.02 2.01 -8.28
N ASP A 178 -33.05 2.16 -7.37
CA ASP A 178 -32.18 3.33 -7.34
C ASP A 178 -30.91 3.06 -8.14
N MET A 179 -30.48 4.07 -8.90
CA MET A 179 -29.35 4.03 -9.84
C MET A 179 -28.08 3.45 -9.19
N ASN A 180 -27.82 2.15 -9.40
CA ASN A 180 -26.60 1.38 -9.14
C ASN A 180 -25.46 2.14 -8.42
N THR A 181 -25.45 2.10 -7.08
CA THR A 181 -24.42 2.70 -6.19
C THR A 181 -22.98 2.40 -6.63
N VAL A 182 -22.69 1.15 -6.99
CA VAL A 182 -21.35 0.72 -7.47
C VAL A 182 -20.93 1.44 -8.76
N GLY A 183 -21.88 1.64 -9.69
CA GLY A 183 -21.59 2.34 -10.94
C GLY A 183 -21.36 3.84 -10.74
N GLY A 184 -22.02 4.44 -9.74
CA GLY A 184 -21.79 5.81 -9.31
C GLY A 184 -20.40 5.99 -8.70
N GLU A 185 -20.00 5.08 -7.81
CA GLU A 185 -18.70 5.12 -7.16
C GLU A 185 -17.54 4.88 -8.14
N ILE A 186 -17.67 3.95 -9.10
CA ILE A 186 -16.68 3.77 -10.17
C ILE A 186 -16.50 5.06 -10.97
N ARG A 187 -17.60 5.75 -11.31
CA ARG A 187 -17.53 7.04 -12.02
C ARG A 187 -16.85 8.10 -11.16
N HIS A 188 -17.09 8.10 -9.85
CA HIS A 188 -16.50 9.04 -8.92
C HIS A 188 -14.98 8.88 -8.82
N VAL A 189 -14.51 7.64 -8.63
CA VAL A 189 -13.07 7.37 -8.58
C VAL A 189 -12.40 7.59 -9.92
N HIS A 190 -13.06 7.23 -11.02
CA HIS A 190 -12.59 7.57 -12.35
C HIS A 190 -12.44 9.08 -12.54
N TRP A 191 -13.37 9.88 -12.01
CA TRP A 191 -13.25 11.34 -12.03
C TRP A 191 -12.01 11.81 -11.26
N TYR A 192 -11.73 11.26 -10.07
CA TYR A 192 -10.50 11.60 -9.33
C TYR A 192 -9.24 11.23 -10.09
N VAL A 193 -9.21 10.07 -10.73
CA VAL A 193 -8.08 9.62 -11.55
C VAL A 193 -7.83 10.59 -12.71
N GLU A 194 -8.88 10.99 -13.44
CA GLU A 194 -8.74 11.93 -14.56
C GLU A 194 -8.37 13.34 -14.09
N SER A 195 -8.94 13.82 -12.99
CA SER A 195 -8.56 15.09 -12.37
C SER A 195 -7.09 15.09 -11.96
N LEU A 196 -6.63 14.02 -11.31
CA LEU A 196 -5.23 13.87 -10.91
C LEU A 196 -4.29 13.81 -12.12
N ARG A 197 -4.67 13.08 -13.18
CA ARG A 197 -3.92 13.06 -14.46
C ARG A 197 -3.83 14.43 -15.08
N TRP A 198 -4.93 15.19 -15.07
CA TRP A 198 -4.97 16.54 -15.61
C TRP A 198 -4.04 17.47 -14.83
N GLU A 199 -4.14 17.49 -13.50
CA GLU A 199 -3.30 18.33 -12.66
C GLU A 199 -1.81 18.00 -12.75
N LEU A 200 -1.44 16.72 -12.82
CA LEU A 200 -0.05 16.30 -13.00
C LEU A 200 0.52 16.73 -14.35
N LYS A 201 -0.29 16.75 -15.41
CA LYS A 201 0.10 17.29 -16.73
C LYS A 201 0.29 18.80 -16.71
N GLN A 202 -0.46 19.52 -15.88
CA GLN A 202 -0.35 20.98 -15.76
C GLN A 202 0.79 21.38 -14.80
N GLY A 203 1.05 20.59 -13.76
CA GLY A 203 2.08 20.82 -12.73
C GLY A 203 3.48 20.35 -13.12
N LEU A 204 3.87 20.52 -14.38
CA LEU A 204 5.15 20.01 -14.92
C LEU A 204 6.38 20.54 -14.15
N GLU A 205 6.29 21.71 -13.53
CA GLU A 205 7.40 22.34 -12.81
C GLU A 205 7.93 21.53 -11.61
N HIS A 206 7.15 20.58 -11.09
CA HIS A 206 7.50 19.81 -9.89
C HIS A 206 8.18 18.46 -10.21
N TRP A 207 8.18 18.02 -11.46
CA TRP A 207 8.66 16.69 -11.84
C TRP A 207 9.96 16.80 -12.64
N THR A 208 11.00 16.12 -12.19
CA THR A 208 12.37 16.25 -12.74
C THR A 208 12.55 15.57 -14.10
N VAL A 209 11.73 14.57 -14.43
CA VAL A 209 11.87 13.78 -15.66
C VAL A 209 10.54 13.56 -16.37
N ASN A 210 9.51 13.07 -15.67
CA ASN A 210 8.15 12.86 -16.19
C ASN A 210 7.14 12.86 -15.03
N PRO A 211 5.89 13.29 -15.25
CA PRO A 211 4.84 13.14 -14.25
C PRO A 211 4.53 11.65 -13.98
N PRO A 212 4.14 11.28 -12.75
CA PRO A 212 3.79 9.90 -12.42
C PRO A 212 2.60 9.42 -13.24
N HIS A 213 2.64 8.14 -13.60
CA HIS A 213 1.50 7.47 -14.23
C HIS A 213 0.39 7.24 -13.20
N VAL A 214 -0.82 7.72 -13.49
CA VAL A 214 -1.97 7.52 -12.60
C VAL A 214 -2.77 6.30 -13.02
N GLN A 215 -3.05 5.42 -12.08
CA GLN A 215 -3.83 4.19 -12.27
C GLN A 215 -5.07 4.15 -11.38
N MET A 216 -6.03 3.33 -11.78
CA MET A 216 -7.16 2.92 -10.95
C MET A 216 -7.02 1.42 -10.72
N TRP A 217 -7.04 0.98 -9.47
CA TRP A 217 -7.00 -0.44 -9.11
C TRP A 217 -8.34 -0.86 -8.51
N LEU A 218 -8.81 -2.03 -8.92
CA LEU A 218 -9.97 -2.69 -8.35
C LEU A 218 -9.45 -3.87 -7.53
N TRP A 219 -9.67 -3.85 -6.23
CA TRP A 219 -9.11 -4.83 -5.29
C TRP A 219 -10.18 -5.54 -4.53
#